data_AF-A0A935GDU5-F1
#
_entry.id   AF-A0A935GDU5-F1
#
_cell.length_a   1.000
_cell.length_b   1.000
_cell.length_c   1.000
_cell.angle_alpha   90.00
_cell.angle_beta   90.00
_cell.angle_gamma   90.00
#
_symmetry.space_group_name_H-M   'P 1'
#
loop_
_entity.id
_entity.type
_entity.pdbx_description
1 polymer ?
#
loop_
_entity_poly.entity_id
_entity_poly.type
_entity_poly.pdbx_seq_one_letter_code
_entity_poly.pdbx_strand_id
1 'polypeptide(L)' 'MSRLSEQSHSKNGFQGGQQMYICRKCGRHFRVTTGTFVYRIQKKEKMLDYIRCMLEAKLSEFVLRSGHQLTYKLRLAS' A
#
# COMPACT_ATOMS: atom_id res chain seq x y z
N MET A 1 9.16 2.02 1.91
CA MET A 1 8.70 1.85 0.51
C MET A 1 9.71 2.54 -0.39
N SER A 2 10.71 1.80 -0.88
CA SER A 2 11.82 2.34 -1.65
C SER A 2 11.35 2.76 -3.05
N ARG A 3 11.60 4.03 -3.39
CA ARG A 3 11.22 4.73 -4.62
C ARG A 3 11.58 3.93 -5.88
N LEU A 4 10.58 3.45 -6.61
CA LEU A 4 10.73 2.88 -7.96
C LEU A 4 10.92 3.98 -9.04
N SER A 5 10.74 5.24 -8.68
CA SER A 5 10.69 6.39 -9.58
C SER A 5 12.04 6.88 -10.12
N GLU A 6 13.18 6.37 -9.64
CA GLU A 6 14.52 6.90 -9.99
C GLU A 6 15.43 5.89 -10.73
N GLN A 7 14.93 4.70 -11.09
CA GLN A 7 15.73 3.70 -11.80
C GLN A 7 15.49 3.79 -13.32
N SER A 8 16.54 3.59 -14.13
CA SER A 8 16.39 3.44 -15.58
C SER A 8 15.96 2.00 -15.87
N HIS A 9 14.76 1.82 -16.42
CA HIS A 9 14.19 0.51 -16.72
C HIS A 9 13.74 0.40 -18.18
N SER A 10 13.76 -0.81 -18.71
CA SER A 10 13.26 -1.13 -20.06
C SER A 10 12.16 -2.19 -19.99
N LYS A 11 11.25 -2.14 -20.97
CA LYS A 11 10.20 -3.16 -21.14
C LYS A 11 10.84 -4.50 -21.48
N ASN A 12 10.41 -5.55 -20.81
CA ASN A 12 10.93 -6.92 -20.95
C ASN A 12 9.78 -7.92 -21.18
N GLY A 13 8.98 -7.67 -22.23
CA GLY A 13 7.87 -8.55 -22.60
C GLY A 13 6.73 -8.61 -21.57
N PHE A 14 5.81 -9.55 -21.78
CA PHE A 14 4.63 -9.75 -20.95
C PHE A 14 4.67 -11.12 -20.26
N GLN A 15 4.20 -11.17 -19.02
CA GLN A 15 4.01 -12.41 -18.27
C GLN A 15 2.64 -12.40 -17.61
N GLY A 16 1.81 -13.41 -17.88
CA GLY A 16 0.44 -13.48 -17.36
C GLY A 16 -0.39 -12.23 -17.69
N GLY A 17 -0.22 -11.70 -18.91
CA GLY A 17 -0.89 -10.48 -19.38
C GLY A 17 -0.37 -9.16 -18.79
N GLN A 18 0.66 -9.20 -17.94
CA GLN A 18 1.24 -8.00 -17.33
C GLN A 18 2.61 -7.68 -17.93
N GLN A 19 2.85 -6.40 -18.23
CA GLN A 19 4.15 -5.92 -18.70
C GLN A 19 5.19 -6.11 -17.59
N MET A 20 6.29 -6.78 -17.94
CA MET A 20 7.46 -6.92 -17.09
C MET A 20 8.49 -5.85 -17.45
N TYR A 21 9.24 -5.39 -16.46
CA TYR A 21 10.31 -4.41 -16.60
C TYR A 21 11.60 -5.01 -16.08
N ILE A 22 12.72 -4.60 -16.68
CA ILE A 22 14.07 -4.95 -16.22
C ILE A 22 14.82 -3.67 -15.84
N CYS A 23 15.48 -3.69 -14.69
CA CYS A 23 16.35 -2.60 -14.27
C CYS A 23 17.68 -2.68 -15.03
N ARG A 24 18.08 -1.60 -15.69
CA ARG A 24 19.34 -1.57 -16.46
C ARG A 24 20.59 -1.59 -15.59
N LYS A 25 20.48 -1.16 -14.32
CA LYS A 25 21.62 -1.12 -13.39
C LYS A 25 21.89 -2.45 -12.70
N CYS A 26 20.85 -3.20 -12.33
CA CYS A 26 21.00 -4.42 -11.53
C CYS A 26 20.41 -5.69 -12.18
N GLY A 27 19.83 -5.59 -13.37
CA GLY A 27 19.28 -6.73 -14.11
C GLY A 27 18.02 -7.37 -13.51
N ARG A 28 17.48 -6.83 -12.41
CA ARG A 28 16.29 -7.41 -11.77
C ARG A 28 15.03 -7.18 -12.59
N HIS A 29 14.21 -8.23 -12.68
CA HIS A 29 12.88 -8.17 -13.27
C HIS A 29 11.84 -7.76 -12.22
N PHE A 30 10.91 -6.88 -12.58
CA PHE A 30 9.84 -6.46 -11.70
C PHE A 30 8.59 -6.06 -12.48
N ARG A 31 7.47 -5.95 -11.77
CA ARG A 31 6.18 -5.46 -12.29
C ARG A 31 5.96 -4.04 -11.77
N VAL A 32 5.12 -3.27 -12.47
CA VAL A 32 4.70 -1.94 -11.97
C VAL A 32 4.05 -2.02 -10.60
N THR A 33 3.34 -3.12 -10.33
CA THR A 33 2.68 -3.34 -9.05
C THR A 33 3.65 -3.77 -7.95
N THR A 34 4.89 -4.18 -8.26
CA THR A 34 5.84 -4.65 -7.24
C THR A 34 6.00 -3.62 -6.13
N GLY A 35 5.78 -4.04 -4.88
CA GLY A 35 5.85 -3.16 -3.71
C GLY A 35 4.60 -2.32 -3.42
N THR A 36 3.57 -2.39 -4.27
CA THR A 36 2.24 -1.82 -3.96
C THR A 36 1.37 -2.83 -3.21
N PHE A 37 0.30 -2.34 -2.58
CA PHE A 37 -0.64 -3.21 -1.88
C PHE A 37 -1.27 -4.26 -2.82
N VAL A 38 -1.55 -3.86 -4.07
CA VAL A 38 -2.15 -4.71 -5.11
C VAL A 38 -1.29 -5.95 -5.40
N TYR A 39 0.04 -5.83 -5.37
CA TYR A 39 0.94 -6.96 -5.64
C TYR A 39 0.85 -8.07 -4.58
N ARG A 40 0.48 -7.73 -3.35
CA ARG A 40 0.36 -8.69 -2.25
C ARG A 40 -1.04 -9.26 -2.09
N ILE A 41 -2.01 -8.80 -2.87
CA ILE A 41 -3.39 -9.29 -2.79
C ILE A 41 -3.48 -10.67 -3.44
N GLN A 42 -3.92 -11.65 -2.64
CA GLN A 42 -4.13 -13.03 -3.10
C GLN A 42 -5.50 -13.21 -3.76
N LYS A 43 -6.54 -12.58 -3.21
CA LYS A 43 -7.94 -12.68 -3.65
C LYS A 43 -8.37 -11.39 -4.32
N LYS A 44 -8.13 -11.29 -5.64
CA LYS A 44 -8.38 -10.07 -6.42
C LYS A 44 -9.87 -9.74 -6.52
N GLU A 45 -10.72 -10.76 -6.46
CA GLU A 45 -12.17 -10.65 -6.44
C GLU A 45 -12.70 -9.94 -5.18
N LYS A 46 -11.91 -9.91 -4.09
CA LYS A 46 -12.27 -9.26 -2.82
C LYS A 46 -11.67 -7.87 -2.64
N MET A 47 -11.21 -7.22 -3.70
CA MET A 47 -10.53 -5.91 -3.64
C MET A 47 -11.33 -4.87 -2.85
N LEU A 48 -12.65 -4.80 -3.06
CA LEU A 48 -13.51 -3.85 -2.37
C LEU A 48 -13.60 -4.14 -0.87
N ASP A 49 -13.64 -5.42 -0.47
CA ASP A 49 -13.64 -5.81 0.94
C ASP A 49 -12.31 -5.45 1.62
N TYR A 50 -11.18 -5.69 0.94
CA TYR A 50 -9.88 -5.25 1.45
C TYR A 50 -9.82 -3.74 1.67
N ILE A 51 -10.30 -2.94 0.70
CA ILE A 51 -10.34 -1.49 0.82
C ILE A 51 -11.22 -1.08 2.01
N ARG A 52 -12.39 -1.69 2.14
CA ARG A 52 -13.31 -1.42 3.26
C ARG A 52 -12.64 -1.69 4.60
N CYS A 53 -12.02 -2.85 4.78
CA CYS A 53 -11.31 -3.18 6.02
C CYS A 53 -10.15 -2.22 6.32
N MET A 54 -9.41 -1.77 5.30
CA MET A 54 -8.36 -0.77 5.50
C MET A 54 -8.91 0.59 5.95
N LEU A 55 -10.06 1.01 5.40
CA LEU A 55 -10.74 2.24 5.80
C LEU A 55 -11.30 2.16 7.21
N GLU A 56 -11.97 1.05 7.56
CA GLU A 56 -12.49 0.80 8.91
C GLU A 56 -11.36 0.79 9.95
N ALA A 57 -10.23 0.15 9.65
CA ALA A 57 -9.06 0.15 10.53
C ALA A 57 -8.46 1.55 10.73
N LYS A 58 -8.47 2.39 9.68
CA LYS A 58 -8.00 3.78 9.79
C LYS A 58 -8.95 4.65 10.60
N LEU A 59 -10.26 4.43 10.43
CA LEU A 59 -11.29 5.11 11.23
C LEU A 59 -11.22 4.69 12.69
N SER A 60 -11.02 3.40 12.99
CA SER A 60 -10.88 2.94 14.37
C SER A 60 -9.61 3.49 15.04
N GLU A 61 -8.48 3.55 14.32
CA GLU A 61 -7.26 4.23 14.79
C GLU A 61 -7.53 5.71 15.09
N PHE A 62 -8.25 6.41 14.19
CA PHE A 62 -8.58 7.81 14.37
C PHE A 62 -9.55 8.05 15.53
N VAL A 63 -10.58 7.22 15.71
CA VAL A 63 -11.54 7.30 16.81
C VAL A 63 -10.85 7.02 18.14
N LEU A 64 -9.99 5.99 18.20
CA LEU A 64 -9.22 5.70 19.41
C LEU A 64 -8.29 6.87 19.75
N ARG A 65 -7.56 7.43 18.77
CA ARG A 65 -6.69 8.60 19.01
C ARG A 65 -7.46 9.86 19.39
N SER A 66 -8.58 10.14 18.75
CA SER A 66 -9.41 11.32 19.02
C SER A 66 -10.15 11.20 20.36
N GLY A 67 -10.63 10.00 20.70
CA GLY A 67 -11.22 9.68 21.99
C GLY A 67 -10.19 9.79 23.12
N HIS A 68 -9.00 9.22 22.95
CA HIS A 68 -7.89 9.40 23.90
C HIS A 68 -7.49 10.88 24.03
N GLN A 69 -7.68 11.67 22.97
CA GLN A 69 -7.39 13.09 22.95
C GLN A 69 -8.41 13.93 23.75
N LEU A 70 -9.67 13.55 23.68
CA LEU A 70 -10.76 14.17 24.46
C LEU A 70 -10.71 13.77 25.94
N THR A 71 -10.38 12.51 26.24
CA THR A 71 -10.29 12.04 27.64
C THR A 71 -9.12 12.67 28.39
N TYR A 72 -7.96 12.90 27.75
CA TYR A 72 -6.86 13.62 28.40
C TYR A 72 -7.20 15.09 28.66
N LYS A 73 -7.90 15.76 27.73
CA LYS A 73 -8.27 17.18 27.90
C LYS A 73 -9.30 17.40 29.01
N LEU A 74 -10.27 16.50 29.13
CA LEU A 74 -11.25 16.55 30.21
C LEU A 74 -10.63 16.29 31.59
N ARG A 75 -9.66 15.37 31.68
CA ARG A 75 -8.94 15.05 32.92
C ARG A 75 -8.01 16.17 33.42
N LEU A 76 -7.49 17.01 32.52
CA LEU A 76 -6.64 18.16 32.87
C LEU A 76 -7.44 19.46 33.13
N ALA A 77 -8.74 19.44 32.86
CA ALA A 77 -9.67 20.55 33.11
C ALA A 77 -10.51 20.35 34.39
N SER A 78 -10.20 19.29 35.17
CA SER A 78 -10.78 18.98 36.48
C SER A 78 -9.74 19.23 37.57
#